data_AF-A0A7C1UUS3-F1
#
_entry.id   AF-A0A7C1UUS3-F1
#
_cell.length_a   1.000
_cell.length_b   1.000
_cell.length_c   1.000
_cell.angle_alpha   90.00
_cell.angle_beta   90.00
_cell.angle_gamma   90.00
#
_symmetry.space_group_name_H-M   'P 1'
#
loop_
_entity.id
_entity.type
_entity.pdbx_description
1 polymer ?
#
loop_
_entity_poly.entity_id
_entity_poly.type
_entity_poly.pdbx_seq_one_letter_code
_entity_poly.pdbx_strand_id
1 'polypeptide(L)'
;MIIDFHTHIFPPEIRNQREKFFKSEPAFELLYGNPRSRMVGAGKVVDKLKKCGVDKAVVFGFPWESASVARMHNAYVLEASKR
;
A
#
# COMPACT_ATOMS: atom_id res chain seq x y z
N MET A 1 -20.09 10.47 -9.28
CA MET A 1 -18.84 9.69 -9.31
C MET A 1 -17.95 10.20 -8.19
N ILE A 2 -17.70 9.38 -7.17
CA ILE A 2 -16.85 9.66 -6.02
C ILE A 2 -15.50 8.99 -6.26
N ILE A 3 -14.42 9.77 -6.15
CA ILE A 3 -13.05 9.28 -6.32
C ILE A 3 -12.28 9.54 -5.02
N ASP A 4 -11.72 8.49 -4.44
CA ASP A 4 -10.70 8.61 -3.39
C ASP A 4 -9.34 8.84 -4.06
N PHE A 5 -8.79 10.04 -3.92
CA PHE A 5 -7.58 10.40 -4.65
C PHE A 5 -6.28 10.05 -3.91
N HIS A 6 -6.34 9.51 -2.69
CA HIS A 6 -5.14 9.23 -1.91
C HIS A 6 -5.32 7.98 -1.03
N THR A 7 -5.04 6.82 -1.61
CA THR A 7 -5.03 5.54 -0.87
C THR A 7 -3.70 4.79 -1.07
N HIS A 8 -3.15 4.23 0.01
CA HIS A 8 -1.97 3.38 -0.07
C HIS A 8 -2.35 1.90 -0.13
N ILE A 9 -1.75 1.17 -1.06
CA ILE A 9 -1.82 -0.30 -1.12
C ILE A 9 -0.44 -0.87 -0.86
N PHE A 10 -0.34 -2.09 -0.31
CA PHE A 10 0.92 -2.74 0.00
C PHE A 10 1.00 -4.15 -0.59
N PRO A 11 2.15 -4.52 -1.21
CA PRO A 11 2.37 -5.86 -1.74
C PRO A 11 2.43 -6.91 -0.61
N PRO A 12 2.11 -8.19 -0.91
CA PRO A 12 2.13 -9.26 0.09
C PRO A 12 3.47 -9.41 0.80
N GLU A 13 4.59 -9.18 0.10
CA GLU A 13 5.95 -9.25 0.63
C GLU A 13 6.13 -8.31 1.84
N ILE A 14 5.57 -7.10 1.76
CA ILE A 14 5.63 -6.11 2.84
C ILE A 14 4.57 -6.41 3.91
N ARG A 15 3.34 -6.76 3.50
CA ARG A 15 2.25 -7.04 4.45
C ARG A 15 2.51 -8.23 5.36
N ASN A 16 3.19 -9.26 4.84
CA ASN A 16 3.43 -10.49 5.57
C ASN A 16 4.68 -10.40 6.48
N GLN A 17 5.62 -9.48 6.19
CA GLN A 17 6.94 -9.42 6.85
C GLN A 17 7.44 -7.98 6.97
N ARG A 18 6.60 -7.07 7.48
CA ARG A 18 6.90 -5.62 7.55
C ARG A 18 8.16 -5.30 8.33
N GLU A 19 8.44 -6.08 9.37
CA GLU A 19 9.54 -5.87 10.30
C GLU A 19 10.91 -5.96 9.58
N LYS A 20 10.97 -6.69 8.45
CA LYS A 20 12.17 -6.79 7.62
C LYS A 20 12.57 -5.47 6.95
N PHE A 21 11.62 -4.54 6.82
CA PHE A 21 11.84 -3.27 6.14
C PHE A 21 12.18 -2.13 7.10
N PHE A 22 11.95 -2.28 8.42
CA PHE A 22 12.09 -1.19 9.39
C PHE A 22 13.50 -0.61 9.47
N LYS A 23 14.52 -1.47 9.57
CA LYS A 23 15.90 -1.04 9.79
C LYS A 23 16.42 -0.06 8.72
N SER A 24 15.97 -0.20 7.48
CA SER A 24 16.39 0.65 6.35
C SER A 24 15.35 1.71 5.98
N GLU A 25 14.22 1.79 6.69
CA GLU A 25 13.07 2.62 6.32
C GLU A 25 12.44 3.23 7.58
N PRO A 26 13.09 4.22 8.23
CA PRO A 26 12.64 4.78 9.51
C PRO A 26 11.24 5.41 9.43
N ALA A 27 10.87 6.01 8.30
CA ALA A 27 9.52 6.53 8.09
C ALA A 27 8.46 5.40 8.03
N PHE A 28 8.83 4.25 7.45
CA PHE A 28 7.95 3.08 7.42
C PHE A 28 7.82 2.45 8.81
N GLU A 29 8.93 2.33 9.55
CA GLU A 29 8.92 1.85 10.94
C GLU A 29 8.06 2.74 11.83
N LEU A 30 8.19 4.07 11.72
CA LEU A 30 7.40 5.04 12.49
C LEU A 30 5.89 4.81 12.32
N LEU A 31 5.42 4.57 11.10
CA LEU A 31 3.99 4.43 10.80
C LEU A 31 3.46 3.00 11.01
N TYR A 32 4.27 1.99 10.71
CA TYR A 32 3.84 0.59 10.64
C TYR A 32 4.48 -0.33 11.69
N GLY A 33 5.36 0.19 12.55
CA GLY A 33 5.96 -0.53 13.68
C GLY A 33 4.94 -0.98 14.71
N ASN A 34 3.83 -0.23 14.88
CA ASN A 34 2.71 -0.70 15.68
C ASN A 34 1.97 -1.83 14.95
N PRO A 35 1.82 -3.02 15.55
CA PRO A 35 1.19 -4.14 14.88
C PRO A 35 -0.28 -3.88 14.50
N ARG A 36 -0.95 -2.93 15.17
CA ARG A 36 -2.31 -2.49 14.87
C ARG A 36 -2.42 -1.60 13.63
N SER A 37 -1.32 -0.99 13.16
CA SER A 37 -1.28 -0.24 11.91
C SER A 37 -1.54 -1.19 10.75
N ARG A 38 -2.71 -1.03 10.10
CA ARG A 38 -3.17 -1.94 9.04
C ARG A 38 -2.53 -1.59 7.71
N MET A 39 -2.12 -2.63 6.99
CA MET A 39 -1.79 -2.54 5.57
C MET A 39 -2.73 -3.43 4.77
N VAL A 40 -3.13 -2.96 3.60
CA VAL A 40 -4.07 -3.67 2.72
C VAL A 40 -3.52 -3.72 1.30
N GLY A 41 -3.88 -4.77 0.57
CA GLY A 41 -3.61 -4.87 -0.87
C GLY A 41 -4.80 -4.41 -1.70
N ALA A 42 -4.61 -4.33 -3.01
CA ALA A 42 -5.59 -3.81 -3.97
C ALA A 42 -6.98 -4.47 -3.86
N GLY A 43 -7.06 -5.81 -3.71
CA GLY A 43 -8.35 -6.50 -3.62
C GLY A 43 -9.21 -6.04 -2.44
N LYS A 44 -8.62 -5.89 -1.25
CA LYS A 44 -9.33 -5.39 -0.07
C LYS A 44 -9.76 -3.93 -0.22
N VAL A 45 -8.99 -3.12 -0.95
CA VAL A 45 -9.38 -1.74 -1.28
C VAL A 45 -10.61 -1.75 -2.16
N VAL A 46 -10.63 -2.53 -3.26
CA VAL A 46 -11.79 -2.65 -4.15
C VAL A 46 -13.06 -3.07 -3.38
N ASP A 47 -12.96 -4.07 -2.51
CA ASP A 47 -14.08 -4.50 -1.67
C ASP A 47 -14.59 -3.38 -0.76
N LYS A 48 -13.68 -2.55 -0.24
CA LYS A 48 -14.01 -1.43 0.64
C LYS A 48 -14.65 -0.28 -0.14
N LEU A 49 -14.14 0.06 -1.33
CA LEU A 49 -14.70 1.08 -2.21
C LEU A 49 -16.17 0.74 -2.53
N LYS A 50 -16.44 -0.51 -2.93
CA LYS A 50 -17.80 -1.01 -3.17
C LYS A 50 -18.72 -0.84 -1.95
N LYS A 51 -18.24 -1.24 -0.76
CA LYS A 51 -19.02 -1.12 0.49
C LYS A 51 -19.30 0.32 0.91
N CYS A 52 -18.44 1.26 0.50
CA CYS A 52 -18.54 2.67 0.86
C CYS A 52 -19.19 3.53 -0.23
N GLY A 53 -19.59 2.94 -1.37
CA GLY A 53 -20.14 3.69 -2.49
C GLY A 53 -19.12 4.63 -3.16
N VAL A 54 -17.83 4.29 -3.11
CA VAL A 54 -16.76 5.02 -3.81
C VAL A 54 -16.49 4.33 -5.14
N ASP A 55 -16.49 5.08 -6.24
CA ASP A 55 -16.41 4.52 -7.59
C ASP A 55 -14.98 4.14 -8.00
N LYS A 56 -14.00 4.96 -7.63
CA LYS A 56 -12.59 4.78 -8.02
C LYS A 56 -11.65 5.23 -6.91
N ALA A 57 -10.43 4.70 -6.94
CA ALA A 57 -9.34 5.21 -6.12
C ALA A 57 -8.07 5.42 -6.96
N VAL A 58 -7.32 6.47 -6.64
CA VAL A 58 -5.93 6.63 -7.06
C VAL A 58 -5.06 6.05 -5.96
N VAL A 59 -4.25 5.05 -6.31
CA VAL A 59 -3.48 4.28 -5.35
C VAL A 59 -1.98 4.52 -5.48
N PHE A 60 -1.30 4.48 -4.34
CA PHE A 60 0.13 4.78 -4.23
C PHE A 60 0.87 3.66 -3.51
N GLY A 61 2.17 3.58 -3.78
CA GLY A 61 3.12 2.84 -2.95
C GLY A 61 3.46 3.61 -1.68
N PHE A 62 4.68 3.49 -1.18
CA PHE A 62 5.16 4.23 0.00
C PHE A 62 6.46 4.97 -0.35
N PRO A 63 6.79 6.10 0.29
CA PRO A 63 8.03 6.84 0.03
C PRO A 63 9.26 6.10 0.61
N TRP A 64 9.67 5.01 -0.04
CA TRP A 64 10.84 4.23 0.35
C TRP A 64 12.14 4.96 0.07
N GLU A 65 13.09 4.87 1.00
CA GLU A 65 14.49 5.28 0.80
C GLU A 65 15.19 4.31 -0.16
N SER A 66 14.91 3.01 -0.04
CA SER A 66 15.49 2.00 -0.91
C SER A 66 14.88 2.00 -2.31
N ALA A 67 15.69 2.31 -3.32
CA ALA A 67 15.28 2.29 -4.71
C ALA A 67 14.83 0.89 -5.19
N SER A 68 15.37 -0.19 -4.63
CA SER A 68 14.92 -1.56 -4.99
C SER A 68 13.55 -1.87 -4.41
N VAL A 69 13.27 -1.46 -3.17
CA VAL A 69 11.96 -1.61 -2.53
C VAL A 69 10.94 -0.73 -3.24
N ALA A 70 11.30 0.51 -3.57
CA ALA A 70 10.47 1.41 -4.36
C ALA A 70 10.07 0.79 -5.71
N ARG A 71 11.03 0.20 -6.45
CA ARG A 71 10.74 -0.48 -7.73
C ARG A 71 9.79 -1.67 -7.55
N MET A 72 10.02 -2.52 -6.56
CA MET A 72 9.14 -3.67 -6.28
C MET A 72 7.72 -3.21 -5.94
N HIS A 73 7.59 -2.20 -5.09
CA HIS A 73 6.30 -1.67 -4.71
C HIS A 73 5.59 -0.98 -5.90
N ASN A 74 6.31 -0.20 -6.69
CA ASN A 74 5.75 0.44 -7.89
C ASN A 74 5.28 -0.59 -8.93
N ALA A 75 6.00 -1.71 -9.09
CA ALA A 75 5.54 -2.81 -9.94
C ALA A 75 4.21 -3.38 -9.44
N TYR A 76 4.05 -3.57 -8.13
CA TYR A 76 2.77 -3.99 -7.54
C TYR A 76 1.65 -2.99 -7.81
N VAL A 77 1.91 -1.68 -7.71
CA VAL A 77 0.93 -0.62 -8.01
C VAL A 77 0.50 -0.66 -9.49
N LEU A 78 1.45 -0.80 -10.41
CA LEU A 78 1.17 -0.91 -11.85
C LEU A 78 0.39 -2.19 -12.21
N GLU A 79 0.68 -3.32 -11.56
CA GLU A 79 -0.11 -4.53 -11.76
C GLU A 79 -1.50 -4.42 -11.11
N ALA A 80 -1.63 -3.69 -10.01
CA ALA A 80 -2.92 -3.44 -9.38
C ALA A 80 -3.82 -2.54 -10.23
N SER A 81 -3.26 -1.55 -10.96
CA SER A 81 -4.04 -0.64 -11.80
C SER A 81 -4.64 -1.28 -13.06
N LYS A 82 -4.22 -2.51 -13.40
CA LYS A 82 -4.75 -3.29 -14.53
C LYS A 82 -5.99 -4.12 -14.17
N ARG A 83 -6.42 -4.08 -12.90
CA ARG A 83 -7.58 -4.83 -12.38
C ARG A 83 -8.85 -4.01 -12.46
#